data_AF-A0A0F9GH38-F1
#
_entry.id   AF-A0A0F9GH38-F1
#
_cell.length_a   1.000
_cell.length_b   1.000
_cell.length_c   1.000
_cell.angle_alpha   90.00
_cell.angle_beta   90.00
_cell.angle_gamma   90.00
#
_symmetry.space_group_name_H-M   'P 1'
#
loop_
_entity.id
_entity.type
_entity.pdbx_description
1 polymer ?
#
loop_
_entity_poly.entity_id
_entity_poly.type
_entity_poly.pdbx_seq_one_letter_code
_entity_poly.pdbx_strand_id
1 'polypeptide(L)'
;LELNGGYGVRVGANSTAVQILGNGLQANTTGAIIDGGTATQAAHNRFSQGGVIRGSAVLVAGTVTVSTAEINAAADVMLTRSLVGGTLGHLSVGTVVGGTSFVINSSSGSDTSTIRWEISH
;
A
#
# COMPACT_ATOMS: atom_id res chain seq x y z
N LEU A 1 32.77 -31.13 -8.97
CA LEU A 1 32.85 -29.68 -9.28
C LEU A 1 31.98 -28.98 -8.25
N GLU A 2 32.57 -28.60 -7.11
CA GLU A 2 31.84 -27.84 -6.09
C GLU A 2 31.92 -26.36 -6.45
N LEU A 3 30.76 -25.75 -6.68
CA LEU A 3 30.63 -24.32 -6.91
C LEU A 3 30.65 -23.62 -5.55
N ASN A 4 31.85 -23.22 -5.14
CA ASN A 4 32.11 -22.48 -3.92
C ASN A 4 31.94 -20.98 -4.21
N GLY A 5 30.83 -20.37 -3.77
CA GLY A 5 30.68 -18.91 -3.78
C GLY A 5 29.24 -18.40 -3.92
N GLY A 6 28.52 -18.30 -2.79
CA GLY A 6 27.28 -17.53 -2.67
C GLY A 6 26.01 -18.37 -2.81
N TYR A 7 25.26 -18.50 -1.72
CA TYR A 7 23.97 -19.17 -1.66
C TYR A 7 22.92 -18.45 -2.53
N GLY A 8 22.81 -18.78 -3.82
CA GLY A 8 21.79 -18.19 -4.69
C GLY A 8 21.74 -18.79 -6.09
N VAL A 9 20.54 -18.79 -6.68
CA VAL A 9 20.33 -19.10 -8.09
C VAL A 9 20.55 -17.82 -8.90
N ARG A 10 21.59 -17.79 -9.75
CA ARG A 10 21.86 -16.66 -10.65
C ARG A 10 21.52 -17.05 -12.08
N VAL A 11 20.66 -16.26 -12.73
CA VAL A 11 20.39 -16.39 -14.17
C VAL A 11 21.30 -15.43 -14.92
N GLY A 12 22.09 -15.96 -15.87
CA GLY A 12 23.01 -15.17 -16.68
C GLY A 12 22.29 -14.30 -17.72
N ALA A 13 22.93 -13.20 -18.14
CA ALA A 13 22.40 -12.35 -19.21
C ALA A 13 22.15 -13.15 -20.50
N ASN A 14 21.12 -12.76 -21.26
CA ASN A 14 20.67 -13.39 -22.51
C ASN A 14 20.07 -14.81 -22.38
N SER A 15 19.71 -15.23 -21.16
CA SER A 15 18.93 -16.45 -20.97
C SER A 15 17.46 -16.20 -21.38
N THR A 16 16.94 -16.95 -22.35
CA THR A 16 15.59 -16.70 -22.91
C THR A 16 14.52 -17.71 -22.48
N ALA A 17 14.90 -18.78 -21.75
CA ALA A 17 13.98 -19.86 -21.39
C ALA A 17 14.28 -20.49 -20.02
N VAL A 18 14.64 -19.67 -19.03
CA VAL A 18 14.95 -20.18 -17.67
C VAL A 18 13.68 -20.27 -16.84
N GLN A 19 13.40 -21.49 -16.36
CA GLN A 19 12.28 -21.77 -15.46
C GLN A 19 12.81 -22.15 -14.08
N ILE A 20 12.33 -21.45 -13.05
CA ILE A 20 12.64 -21.72 -11.64
C ILE A 20 11.35 -22.21 -10.99
N LEU A 21 11.20 -23.53 -10.85
CA LEU A 21 9.97 -24.19 -10.38
C LEU A 21 10.17 -24.83 -9.01
N GLY A 22 9.10 -24.93 -8.21
CA GLY A 22 9.12 -25.64 -6.92
C GLY A 22 10.01 -25.01 -5.84
N ASN A 23 10.30 -23.70 -5.93
CA ASN A 23 11.13 -23.01 -4.95
C ASN A 23 10.29 -22.46 -3.80
N GLY A 24 10.85 -22.47 -2.59
CA GLY A 24 10.27 -21.88 -1.39
C GLY A 24 11.25 -20.92 -0.73
N LEU A 25 10.73 -19.80 -0.20
CA LEU A 25 11.53 -18.83 0.54
C LEU A 25 11.45 -19.14 2.03
N GLN A 26 12.49 -19.76 2.60
CA GLN A 26 12.55 -20.11 4.01
C GLN A 26 13.42 -19.11 4.79
N ALA A 27 12.96 -18.71 5.98
CA ALA A 27 13.73 -17.90 6.93
C ALA A 27 14.25 -16.55 6.39
N ASN A 28 13.58 -15.93 5.43
CA ASN A 28 13.87 -14.54 5.05
C ASN A 28 13.41 -13.58 6.17
N THR A 29 14.34 -13.25 7.06
CA THR A 29 14.12 -12.30 8.16
C THR A 29 14.36 -10.84 7.75
N THR A 30 14.82 -10.59 6.51
CA THR A 30 15.42 -9.29 6.13
C THR A 30 14.63 -8.54 5.05
N GLY A 31 13.62 -9.13 4.43
CA GLY A 31 12.65 -8.38 3.61
C GLY A 31 12.45 -8.96 2.22
N ALA A 32 11.21 -8.77 1.74
CA ALA A 32 10.60 -9.05 0.43
C ALA A 32 11.35 -9.88 -0.63
N ILE A 33 10.58 -10.57 -1.47
CA ILE A 33 11.04 -10.91 -2.82
C ILE A 33 11.20 -9.58 -3.57
N ILE A 34 12.43 -9.11 -3.75
CA ILE A 34 12.75 -7.89 -4.51
C ILE A 34 12.83 -8.29 -5.98
N ASP A 35 11.90 -7.81 -6.79
CA ASP A 35 12.02 -7.89 -8.25
C ASP A 35 12.46 -6.53 -8.80
N GLY A 36 13.60 -6.52 -9.49
CA GLY A 36 14.11 -5.34 -10.20
C GLY A 36 13.58 -5.23 -11.63
N GLY A 37 12.75 -6.18 -12.07
CA GLY A 37 12.15 -6.23 -13.39
C GLY A 37 10.93 -5.33 -13.50
N THR A 38 10.79 -4.65 -14.65
CA THR A 38 9.64 -3.80 -14.99
C THR A 38 8.37 -4.59 -15.37
N ALA A 39 8.39 -5.92 -15.31
CA ALA A 39 7.34 -6.81 -15.79
C ALA A 39 6.95 -7.94 -14.81
N THR A 40 7.12 -7.71 -13.51
CA THR A 40 6.75 -8.67 -12.48
C THR A 40 5.24 -8.84 -12.41
N GLN A 41 4.74 -10.03 -12.71
CA GLN A 41 3.35 -10.37 -12.46
C GLN A 41 3.19 -10.65 -10.95
N ALA A 42 2.69 -9.66 -10.23
CA ALA A 42 2.36 -9.71 -8.81
C ALA A 42 1.15 -10.57 -8.48
N ALA A 43 0.75 -11.50 -9.35
CA ALA A 43 -0.47 -12.28 -9.15
C ALA A 43 -0.40 -12.99 -7.79
N HIS A 44 -1.33 -12.63 -6.90
CA HIS A 44 -1.41 -13.11 -5.50
C HIS A 44 -0.29 -12.67 -4.55
N ASN A 45 0.61 -11.77 -4.96
CA ASN A 45 1.64 -11.18 -4.11
C ASN A 45 1.36 -9.68 -3.89
N ARG A 46 1.43 -9.22 -2.64
CA ARG A 46 1.33 -7.79 -2.30
C ARG A 46 2.73 -7.18 -2.27
N PHE A 47 3.03 -6.33 -3.26
CA PHE A 47 4.18 -5.43 -3.21
C PHE A 47 3.74 -4.10 -2.58
N SER A 48 3.95 -3.94 -1.28
CA SER A 48 3.65 -2.69 -0.58
C SER A 48 4.71 -1.63 -0.88
N GLN A 49 4.31 -0.37 -1.03
CA GLN A 49 5.23 0.78 -1.05
C GLN A 49 5.71 1.18 0.36
N GLY A 50 5.41 0.37 1.38
CA GLY A 50 5.87 0.58 2.77
C GLY A 50 4.87 1.32 3.66
N GLY A 51 3.63 1.49 3.22
CA GLY A 51 2.56 2.11 4.03
C GLY A 51 1.45 1.13 4.43
N VAL A 52 0.49 1.64 5.20
CA VAL A 52 -0.73 0.89 5.55
C VAL A 52 -1.84 1.18 4.53
N ILE A 53 -2.50 0.14 4.03
CA ILE A 53 -3.62 0.25 3.07
C ILE A 53 -4.94 0.60 3.74
N ARG A 54 -5.06 0.42 5.06
CA ARG A 54 -6.30 0.67 5.79
C ARG A 54 -6.02 1.20 7.18
N GLY A 55 -6.97 1.96 7.72
CA GLY A 55 -6.82 2.53 9.04
C GLY A 55 -8.07 3.23 9.55
N SER A 56 -7.86 4.05 10.58
CA SER A 56 -8.89 4.88 11.21
C SER A 56 -8.34 6.29 11.38
N ALA A 57 -9.16 7.29 11.13
CA ALA A 57 -8.83 8.69 11.31
C ALA A 57 -10.00 9.43 11.97
N VAL A 58 -9.73 10.40 12.82
CA VAL A 58 -10.76 11.22 13.48
C VAL A 58 -10.75 12.59 12.83
N LEU A 59 -11.92 13.04 12.37
CA LEU A 59 -12.07 14.38 11.81
C LEU A 59 -11.91 15.42 12.92
N VAL A 60 -11.22 16.51 12.59
CA VAL A 60 -11.17 17.72 13.42
C VAL A 60 -11.60 18.87 12.53
N ALA A 61 -12.66 19.56 12.94
CA ALA A 61 -13.30 20.59 12.15
C ALA A 61 -13.65 20.15 10.71
N GLY A 62 -14.13 18.91 10.55
CA GLY A 62 -14.51 18.36 9.25
C GLY A 62 -13.36 17.91 8.35
N THR A 63 -12.12 17.85 8.82
CA THR A 63 -11.00 17.37 7.99
C THR A 63 -9.95 16.58 8.78
N VAL A 64 -9.20 15.72 8.10
CA VAL A 64 -8.00 15.05 8.63
C VAL A 64 -7.06 14.66 7.50
N THR A 65 -5.76 14.84 7.70
CA THR A 65 -4.73 14.31 6.79
C THR A 65 -4.29 12.94 7.28
N VAL A 66 -4.33 11.94 6.40
CA VAL A 66 -3.84 10.58 6.66
C VAL A 66 -2.48 10.43 5.98
N SER A 67 -1.46 10.12 6.77
CA SER A 67 -0.11 9.84 6.25
C SER A 67 0.05 8.35 5.98
N THR A 68 0.37 7.99 4.74
CA THR A 68 0.69 6.62 4.35
C THR A 68 1.49 6.62 3.04
N ALA A 69 2.61 5.89 3.03
CA ALA A 69 3.43 5.74 1.83
C ALA A 69 2.78 4.86 0.75
N GLU A 70 1.66 4.23 1.06
CA GLU A 70 0.97 3.30 0.17
C GLU A 70 0.07 4.00 -0.84
N ILE A 71 -0.37 5.23 -0.56
CA ILE A 71 -1.26 5.96 -1.46
C ILE A 71 -0.51 6.32 -2.74
N ASN A 72 -1.10 6.07 -3.90
CA ASN A 72 -0.58 6.58 -5.17
C ASN A 72 -1.61 7.55 -5.79
N ALA A 73 -1.20 8.34 -6.79
CA ALA A 73 -2.06 9.39 -7.35
C ALA A 73 -3.30 8.85 -8.10
N ALA A 74 -3.34 7.56 -8.43
CA ALA A 74 -4.43 6.90 -9.13
C ALA A 74 -5.24 5.96 -8.21
N ALA A 75 -4.96 5.95 -6.91
CA ALA A 75 -5.58 5.03 -5.98
C ALA A 75 -7.00 5.49 -5.62
N ASP A 76 -7.91 4.53 -5.52
CA ASP A 76 -9.23 4.75 -4.95
C ASP A 76 -9.16 4.64 -3.43
N VAL A 77 -9.87 5.52 -2.72
CA VAL A 77 -9.96 5.48 -1.25
C VAL A 77 -11.42 5.33 -0.83
N MET A 78 -11.73 4.19 -0.23
CA MET A 78 -13.05 3.92 0.34
C MET A 78 -13.13 4.46 1.78
N LEU A 79 -14.18 5.22 2.07
CA LEU A 79 -14.39 5.86 3.37
C LEU A 79 -15.67 5.33 4.02
N THR A 80 -15.58 4.89 5.27
CA THR A 80 -16.73 4.44 6.06
C THR A 80 -16.74 5.12 7.42
N ARG A 81 -17.86 5.76 7.76
CA ARG A 81 -18.04 6.32 9.10
C ARG A 81 -18.31 5.21 10.10
N SER A 82 -17.47 5.11 11.13
CA SER A 82 -17.54 4.05 12.16
C SER A 82 -18.07 4.53 13.52
N LEU A 83 -17.83 5.80 13.85
CA LEU A 83 -18.40 6.46 15.02
C LEU A 83 -18.80 7.88 14.63
N VAL A 84 -20.04 8.25 14.94
CA VAL A 84 -20.57 9.59 14.67
C VAL A 84 -20.04 10.58 15.71
N GLY A 85 -19.63 11.76 15.27
CA GLY A 85 -19.27 12.89 16.12
C GLY A 85 -19.68 14.21 15.47
N GLY A 86 -20.24 15.13 16.27
CA GLY A 86 -20.68 16.44 15.80
C GLY A 86 -21.77 16.39 14.72
N THR A 87 -21.81 17.40 13.85
CA THR A 87 -22.77 17.47 12.75
C THR A 87 -22.23 16.74 11.53
N LEU A 88 -22.97 15.75 11.04
CA LEU A 88 -22.57 14.94 9.89
C LEU A 88 -22.54 15.76 8.61
N GLY A 89 -21.49 15.57 7.82
CA GLY A 89 -21.41 16.01 6.43
C GLY A 89 -21.14 14.85 5.46
N HIS A 90 -21.19 15.18 4.17
CA HIS A 90 -20.76 14.27 3.12
C HIS A 90 -19.25 14.12 3.13
N LEU A 91 -18.78 12.86 3.13
CA LEU A 91 -17.36 12.54 3.10
C LEU A 91 -16.81 12.63 1.67
N SER A 92 -15.59 13.12 1.52
CA SER A 92 -14.86 13.11 0.26
C SER A 92 -13.36 12.94 0.48
N VAL A 93 -12.68 12.45 -0.55
CA VAL A 93 -11.21 12.40 -0.62
C VAL A 93 -10.74 13.73 -1.21
N GLY A 94 -9.84 14.40 -0.50
CA GLY A 94 -9.24 15.67 -0.92
C GLY A 94 -7.90 15.46 -1.64
N THR A 95 -6.96 16.35 -1.38
CA THR A 95 -5.61 16.30 -1.97
C THR A 95 -4.94 14.95 -1.68
N VAL A 96 -4.42 14.33 -2.73
CA VAL A 96 -3.60 13.11 -2.67
C VAL A 96 -2.17 13.47 -3.07
N VAL A 97 -1.21 13.15 -2.20
CA VAL A 97 0.23 13.23 -2.46
C VAL A 97 0.74 11.80 -2.49
N GLY A 98 0.99 11.28 -3.69
CA GLY A 98 1.47 9.91 -3.89
C GLY A 98 2.73 9.61 -3.08
N GLY A 99 2.81 8.41 -2.52
CA GLY A 99 3.88 7.95 -1.63
C GLY A 99 3.90 8.66 -0.27
N THR A 100 2.89 9.48 0.07
CA THR A 100 2.96 10.36 1.25
C THR A 100 1.67 10.42 2.05
N SER A 101 0.57 10.94 1.47
CA SER A 101 -0.64 11.26 2.23
C SER A 101 -1.87 11.49 1.37
N PHE A 102 -3.05 11.41 1.98
CA PHE A 102 -4.29 11.94 1.43
C PHE A 102 -5.12 12.66 2.49
N VAL A 103 -6.03 13.52 2.06
CA VAL A 103 -6.95 14.25 2.96
C VAL A 103 -8.33 13.60 2.93
N ILE A 104 -8.95 13.44 4.09
CA ILE A 104 -10.37 13.12 4.23
C ILE A 104 -11.09 14.41 4.63
N ASN A 105 -12.11 14.79 3.88
CA ASN A 105 -12.95 15.94 4.15
C ASN A 105 -14.39 15.51 4.47
N SER A 106 -15.07 16.34 5.24
CA SER A 106 -16.51 16.35 5.44
C SER A 106 -17.05 17.70 5.00
N SER A 107 -18.22 17.72 4.34
CA SER A 107 -18.89 18.97 3.97
C SER A 107 -19.39 19.77 5.19
N SER A 108 -19.27 19.23 6.41
CA SER A 108 -19.60 19.88 7.66
C SER A 108 -18.32 20.15 8.46
N GLY A 109 -18.02 21.42 8.70
CA GLY A 109 -16.90 21.85 9.55
C GLY A 109 -17.06 21.51 11.03
N SER A 110 -18.22 20.99 11.45
CA SER A 110 -18.45 20.51 12.81
C SER A 110 -18.38 18.98 12.91
N ASP A 111 -18.10 18.27 11.82
CA ASP A 111 -17.97 16.82 11.83
C ASP A 111 -16.68 16.41 12.56
N THR A 112 -16.84 15.56 13.57
CA THR A 112 -15.75 14.99 14.40
C THR A 112 -15.81 13.46 14.42
N SER A 113 -16.46 12.88 13.40
CA SER A 113 -16.63 11.44 13.28
C SER A 113 -15.30 10.69 13.13
N THR A 114 -15.30 9.43 13.58
CA THR A 114 -14.21 8.49 13.29
C THR A 114 -14.48 7.76 11.97
N ILE A 115 -13.58 7.94 11.01
CA ILE A 115 -13.66 7.41 9.65
C ILE A 115 -12.67 6.26 9.50
N ARG A 116 -13.17 5.08 9.15
CA ARG A 116 -12.37 3.97 8.62
C ARG A 116 -12.10 4.22 7.15
N TRP A 117 -10.89 3.91 6.72
CA TRP A 117 -10.45 4.13 5.34
C TRP A 117 -9.71 2.91 4.81
N GLU A 118 -9.78 2.71 3.50
CA GLU A 118 -9.08 1.66 2.76
C GLU A 118 -8.65 2.18 1.37
N ILE A 119 -7.42 1.86 0.97
CA ILE A 119 -6.82 2.19 -0.32
C ILE A 119 -6.94 0.96 -1.24
N SER A 120 -7.46 1.17 -2.44
CA SER A 120 -7.46 0.19 -3.53
C SER A 120 -6.59 0.68 -4.69
N HIS A 121 -5.90 -0.26 -5.34
CA HIS A 121 -5.08 -0.05 -6.54
C HIS A 121 -5.68 -0.77 -7.74
#